data_AF-A0A7V9U6W6-F1
#
_entry.id   AF-A0A7V9U6W6-F1
#
_cell.length_a   1.000
_cell.length_b   1.000
_cell.length_c   1.000
_cell.angle_alpha   90.00
_cell.angle_beta   90.00
_cell.angle_gamma   90.00
#
_symmetry.space_group_name_H-M   'P 1'
#
loop_
_entity.id
_entity.type
_entity.pdbx_description
1 polymer ?
#
loop_
_entity_poly.entity_id
_entity_poly.type
_entity_poly.pdbx_seq_one_letter_code
_entity_poly.pdbx_strand_id
1 'polypeptide(L)'
;MSPEATALRRRTALVWLALGIVYVVWGSTYLAIRITVQGLPPLSSAGWRFLLGAGILAAILASRGGVRRLQATRPQLRSCALLGFLLPAAGNGLVSTGEDLGAPSGIAALLIAAVPLWVIVYRATSGDRPSRRTTAGVLLGFAGLVGLIGAAGIGGEVMIGPCLIIVVASVCWS
;
A
#
# COMPACT_ATOMS: atom_id res chain seq x y z
N MET A 1 -30.25 25.81 8.48
CA MET A 1 -29.32 24.71 8.85
C MET A 1 -28.15 25.33 9.60
N SER A 2 -27.69 24.74 10.71
CA SER A 2 -26.55 25.30 11.46
C SER A 2 -25.24 25.18 10.64
N PRO A 3 -24.29 26.13 10.78
CA PRO A 3 -22.98 26.06 10.15
C PRO A 3 -22.23 24.74 10.43
N GLU A 4 -22.40 24.19 11.64
CA GLU A 4 -21.82 22.91 12.05
C GLU A 4 -22.35 21.71 11.24
N ALA A 5 -23.65 21.65 10.97
CA ALA A 5 -24.25 20.57 10.18
C ALA A 5 -23.72 20.57 8.73
N THR A 6 -23.45 21.75 8.18
CA THR A 6 -22.88 21.91 6.83
C THR A 6 -21.41 21.50 6.79
N ALA A 7 -20.63 21.87 7.81
CA ALA A 7 -19.23 21.47 7.94
C ALA A 7 -19.06 19.96 8.10
N LEU A 8 -19.94 19.31 8.90
CA LEU A 8 -19.92 17.86 9.09
C LEU A 8 -20.23 17.12 7.78
N ARG A 9 -21.28 17.52 7.05
CA ARG A 9 -21.63 16.92 5.75
C ARG A 9 -20.50 17.05 4.74
N ARG A 10 -19.85 18.23 4.67
CA ARG A 10 -18.71 18.45 3.77
C ARG A 10 -17.53 17.54 4.14
N ARG A 11 -17.21 17.38 5.43
CA ARG A 11 -16.16 16.45 5.89
C ARG A 11 -16.48 15.01 5.51
N THR A 12 -17.71 14.56 5.76
CA THR A 12 -18.14 13.20 5.39
C THR A 12 -18.04 12.96 3.88
N ALA A 13 -18.47 13.91 3.06
CA ALA A 13 -18.34 13.81 1.61
C ALA A 13 -16.88 13.72 1.15
N LEU A 14 -15.98 14.51 1.75
CA LEU A 14 -14.54 14.45 1.45
C LEU A 14 -13.92 13.10 1.86
N VAL A 15 -14.34 12.53 2.99
CA VAL A 15 -13.88 11.20 3.42
C VAL A 15 -14.31 10.13 2.41
N TRP A 16 -15.57 10.14 1.98
CA TRP A 16 -16.04 9.18 0.97
C TRP A 16 -15.37 9.37 -0.38
N LEU A 17 -15.12 10.61 -0.80
CA LEU A 17 -14.36 10.89 -2.00
C LEU A 17 -12.93 10.35 -1.89
N ALA A 18 -12.25 10.59 -0.76
CA ALA A 18 -10.91 10.07 -0.52
C ALA A 18 -10.89 8.53 -0.54
N LEU A 19 -11.87 7.87 0.08
CA LEU A 19 -12.02 6.42 0.03
C LEU A 19 -12.25 5.91 -1.39
N GLY A 20 -13.11 6.58 -2.16
CA GLY A 20 -13.34 6.24 -3.56
C GLY A 20 -12.07 6.36 -4.42
N ILE A 21 -11.29 7.43 -4.22
CA ILE A 21 -10.00 7.61 -4.87
C ILE A 21 -9.04 6.49 -4.47
N VAL A 22 -8.93 6.16 -3.18
CA VAL A 22 -8.09 5.06 -2.72
C VAL A 22 -8.54 3.75 -3.37
N TYR A 23 -9.83 3.42 -3.36
CA TYR A 23 -10.31 2.15 -3.92
C TYR A 23 -10.01 2.01 -5.41
N VAL A 24 -10.22 3.06 -6.20
CA VAL A 24 -10.01 3.01 -7.64
C VAL A 24 -8.52 3.16 -8.00
N VAL A 25 -7.86 4.22 -7.53
CA VAL A 25 -6.47 4.53 -7.92
C VAL A 25 -5.49 3.57 -7.26
N TRP A 26 -5.65 3.30 -5.96
CA TRP A 26 -4.77 2.36 -5.27
C TRP A 26 -5.07 0.92 -5.65
N GLY A 27 -6.35 0.52 -5.73
CA GLY A 27 -6.73 -0.83 -6.18
C GLY A 27 -6.26 -1.17 -7.59
N SER A 28 -6.34 -0.23 -8.54
CA SER A 28 -5.85 -0.42 -9.91
C SER A 28 -4.32 -0.50 -10.02
N THR A 29 -3.58 -0.17 -8.95
CA THR A 29 -2.11 -0.23 -8.96
C THR A 29 -1.61 -1.65 -9.22
N TYR A 30 -2.23 -2.70 -8.65
CA TYR A 30 -1.84 -4.09 -8.92
C TYR A 30 -2.03 -4.46 -10.39
N LEU A 31 -3.16 -4.06 -10.99
CA LEU A 31 -3.37 -4.28 -12.42
C LEU A 31 -2.35 -3.51 -13.27
N ALA A 32 -2.07 -2.25 -12.91
CA ALA A 32 -1.09 -1.42 -13.62
C ALA A 32 0.33 -1.99 -13.51
N ILE A 33 0.72 -2.54 -12.36
CA ILE A 33 2.00 -3.22 -12.17
C ILE A 33 2.07 -4.43 -13.10
N ARG A 34 1.08 -5.33 -13.06
CA ARG A 34 1.00 -6.52 -13.94
C ARG A 34 1.13 -6.20 -15.42
N ILE A 35 0.58 -5.07 -15.87
CA ILE A 35 0.71 -4.61 -17.25
C ILE A 35 2.12 -4.06 -17.50
N THR A 36 2.64 -3.23 -16.58
CA THR A 36 3.92 -2.54 -16.77
C THR A 36 5.10 -3.51 -16.78
N VAL A 37 5.09 -4.52 -15.91
CA VAL A 37 6.21 -5.47 -15.80
C VAL A 37 6.38 -6.36 -17.04
N GLN A 38 5.38 -6.41 -17.93
CA GLN A 38 5.49 -7.09 -19.23
C GLN A 38 6.48 -6.40 -20.18
N GLY A 39 6.73 -5.11 -20.01
CA GLY A 39 7.62 -4.33 -20.88
C GLY A 39 8.80 -3.66 -20.18
N LEU A 40 8.78 -3.56 -18.84
CA LEU A 40 9.80 -2.88 -18.04
C LEU A 40 10.20 -3.75 -16.84
N PRO A 41 11.50 -3.91 -16.55
CA PRO A 41 11.93 -4.64 -15.36
C PRO A 41 11.28 -4.09 -14.08
N PRO A 42 10.82 -4.95 -13.15
CA PRO A 42 9.98 -4.55 -12.02
C PRO A 42 10.57 -3.45 -11.14
N LEU A 43 11.83 -3.60 -10.75
CA LEU A 43 12.52 -2.64 -9.89
C LEU A 43 12.77 -1.31 -10.61
N SER A 44 12.98 -1.35 -11.94
CA SER A 44 13.16 -0.12 -12.73
C SER A 44 11.84 0.63 -12.88
N SER A 45 10.75 -0.08 -13.15
CA SER A 45 9.39 0.48 -13.19
C SER A 45 9.01 1.13 -11.85
N ALA A 46 9.17 0.41 -10.74
CA ALA A 46 8.93 0.94 -9.40
C ALA A 46 9.84 2.15 -9.10
N GLY A 47 11.13 2.05 -9.43
CA GLY A 47 12.11 3.12 -9.24
C GLY A 47 11.69 4.43 -9.92
N TRP A 48 11.34 4.37 -11.21
CA TRP A 48 10.87 5.54 -11.95
C TRP A 48 9.58 6.12 -11.37
N ARG A 49 8.60 5.28 -11.02
CA ARG A 49 7.35 5.72 -10.40
C ARG A 49 7.61 6.54 -9.12
N PHE A 50 8.47 6.05 -8.22
CA PHE A 50 8.75 6.74 -6.97
C PHE A 50 9.67 7.96 -7.15
N LEU A 51 10.62 7.92 -8.09
CA LEU A 51 11.45 9.08 -8.42
C LEU A 51 10.62 10.23 -9.01
N LEU A 52 9.70 9.93 -9.93
CA LEU A 52 8.79 10.92 -10.50
C LEU A 52 7.87 11.51 -9.43
N GLY A 53 7.28 10.66 -8.59
CA GLY A 53 6.46 11.10 -7.46
C GLY A 53 7.23 11.99 -6.48
N ALA A 54 8.46 11.60 -6.12
CA ALA A 54 9.33 12.38 -5.26
C ALA A 54 9.69 13.74 -5.88
N GLY A 55 10.01 13.78 -7.18
CA GLY A 55 10.30 15.01 -7.90
C GLY A 55 9.10 15.97 -7.96
N ILE A 56 7.90 15.45 -8.25
CA ILE A 56 6.66 16.23 -8.26
C ILE A 56 6.38 16.82 -6.86
N LEU A 57 6.46 15.99 -5.82
CA LEU A 57 6.23 16.44 -4.44
C LEU A 57 7.28 17.47 -3.99
N ALA A 58 8.55 17.26 -4.36
CA ALA A 58 9.62 18.20 -4.07
C ALA A 58 9.40 19.55 -4.77
N ALA A 59 8.96 19.54 -6.03
CA ALA A 59 8.63 20.74 -6.79
C ALA A 59 7.44 21.50 -6.18
N ILE A 60 6.38 20.80 -5.78
CA ILE A 60 5.22 21.39 -5.10
C ILE A 60 5.62 22.01 -3.75
N LEU A 61 6.48 21.32 -3.00
CA LEU A 61 6.93 21.83 -1.70
C LEU A 61 7.82 23.06 -1.87
N ALA A 62 8.73 23.04 -2.84
CA ALA A 62 9.59 24.16 -3.16
C ALA A 62 8.79 25.38 -3.65
N SER A 63 7.75 25.18 -4.46
CA SER A 63 6.91 26.28 -4.97
C SER A 63 6.04 26.94 -3.89
N ARG A 64 5.65 26.20 -2.86
CA ARG A 64 4.77 26.70 -1.78
C ARG A 64 5.51 27.30 -0.58
N GLY A 65 6.80 27.03 -0.43
CA GLY A 65 7.54 27.45 0.77
C GLY A 65 9.05 27.58 0.62
N GLY A 66 9.57 27.56 -0.61
CA GLY A 66 10.98 27.66 -0.94
C GLY A 66 11.78 26.37 -0.74
N VAL A 67 12.93 26.27 -1.41
CA VAL A 67 13.84 25.11 -1.40
C VAL A 67 14.29 24.75 0.03
N ARG A 68 14.29 25.70 0.96
CA ARG A 68 14.63 25.47 2.38
C ARG A 68 13.71 24.44 3.05
N ARG A 69 12.48 24.25 2.54
CA ARG A 69 11.55 23.20 3.01
C ARG A 69 12.03 21.77 2.71
N LEU A 70 12.99 21.61 1.78
CA LEU A 70 13.60 20.32 1.45
C LEU A 70 14.78 19.98 2.38
N GLN A 71 15.18 20.90 3.27
CA GLN A 71 16.24 20.63 4.22
C GLN A 71 15.78 19.59 5.24
N ALA A 72 16.53 18.49 5.32
CA ALA A 72 16.35 17.44 6.31
C ALA A 72 17.64 17.26 7.10
N THR A 73 17.51 17.02 8.41
CA THR A 73 18.64 16.69 9.27
C THR A 73 19.15 15.28 8.96
N ARG A 74 20.40 14.96 9.33
CA ARG A 74 20.96 13.60 9.14
C ARG A 74 20.10 12.50 9.78
N PRO A 75 19.55 12.66 11.01
CA PRO A 75 18.62 11.69 11.56
C PRO A 75 17.35 11.52 10.71
N GLN A 76 16.76 12.62 10.24
CA GLN A 76 15.58 12.57 9.37
C GLN A 76 15.88 11.84 8.05
N LEU A 77 17.03 12.10 7.43
CA LEU A 77 17.44 11.41 6.21
C LEU A 77 17.62 9.91 6.44
N ARG A 78 18.17 9.49 7.58
CA ARG A 78 18.29 8.07 7.92
C ARG A 78 16.92 7.42 8.10
N SER A 79 16.01 8.06 8.82
CA SER A 79 14.64 7.56 8.98
C SER A 79 13.91 7.50 7.64
N CYS A 80 14.03 8.52 6.78
CA CYS A 80 13.44 8.52 5.45
C CYS A 80 14.06 7.46 4.54
N ALA A 81 15.38 7.20 4.63
CA ALA A 81 16.03 6.14 3.87
C ALA A 81 15.55 4.76 4.30
N LEU A 82 15.41 4.52 5.61
CA LEU A 82 14.87 3.27 6.14
C LEU A 82 13.42 3.06 5.69
N LEU A 83 12.57 4.09 5.86
CA LEU A 83 11.17 4.02 5.43
C LEU A 83 11.05 3.89 3.91
N GLY A 84 11.86 4.61 3.15
CA GLY A 84 11.93 4.53 1.68
C GLY A 84 12.37 3.16 1.18
N PHE A 85 13.27 2.51 1.92
CA PHE A 85 13.69 1.14 1.63
C PHE A 85 12.58 0.13 1.97
N LEU A 86 12.01 0.18 3.18
CA LEU A 86 11.02 -0.82 3.60
C LEU A 86 9.69 -0.70 2.82
N LEU A 87 9.18 0.52 2.63
CA LEU A 87 7.84 0.75 2.06
C LEU A 87 7.84 0.78 0.52
N PRO A 88 8.45 1.78 -0.17
CA PRO A 88 8.60 1.75 -1.62
C PRO A 88 9.46 0.61 -2.16
N ALA A 89 10.72 0.49 -1.73
CA ALA A 89 11.67 -0.37 -2.43
C ALA A 89 11.40 -1.86 -2.18
N ALA A 90 11.29 -2.28 -0.92
CA ALA A 90 10.94 -3.64 -0.57
C ALA A 90 9.43 -3.87 -0.79
N GLY A 91 8.55 -3.08 -0.16
CA GLY A 91 7.10 -3.27 -0.28
C GLY A 91 6.57 -3.26 -1.72
N ASN A 92 6.79 -2.20 -2.50
CA ASN A 92 6.27 -2.17 -3.88
C ASN A 92 7.18 -2.92 -4.87
N GLY A 93 8.49 -2.93 -4.65
CA GLY A 93 9.42 -3.64 -5.53
C GLY A 93 9.21 -5.16 -5.48
N LEU A 94 8.99 -5.73 -4.29
CA LEU A 94 8.69 -7.16 -4.14
C LEU A 94 7.30 -7.51 -4.69
N VAL A 95 6.28 -6.64 -4.54
CA VAL A 95 4.99 -6.83 -5.23
C VAL A 95 5.18 -6.90 -6.74
N SER A 96 5.91 -5.94 -7.30
CA SER A 96 6.17 -5.88 -8.75
C SER A 96 6.94 -7.10 -9.23
N THR A 97 7.90 -7.57 -8.43
CA THR A 97 8.68 -8.76 -8.72
C THR A 97 7.82 -10.03 -8.65
N GLY A 98 6.96 -10.16 -7.65
CA GLY A 98 6.04 -11.29 -7.55
C GLY A 98 5.06 -11.35 -8.72
N GLU A 99 4.50 -10.22 -9.14
CA GLU A 99 3.61 -10.17 -10.30
C GLU A 99 4.34 -10.47 -11.62
N ASP A 100 5.58 -10.03 -11.77
CA ASP A 100 6.43 -10.34 -12.92
C ASP A 100 6.75 -11.83 -13.01
N LEU A 101 7.07 -12.45 -11.87
CA LEU A 101 7.31 -13.89 -11.75
C LEU A 101 6.04 -14.75 -11.87
N GLY A 102 4.88 -14.14 -12.12
CA GLY A 102 3.65 -14.86 -12.48
C GLY A 102 2.55 -14.87 -11.44
N ALA A 103 2.69 -14.13 -10.32
CA ALA A 103 1.57 -13.99 -9.38
C ALA A 103 0.41 -13.23 -10.05
N PRO A 104 -0.84 -13.74 -9.99
CA PRO A 104 -2.00 -12.99 -10.44
C PRO A 104 -2.20 -11.72 -9.60
N SER A 105 -2.52 -10.60 -10.23
CA SER A 105 -2.70 -9.31 -9.54
C SER A 105 -3.83 -9.32 -8.50
N GLY A 106 -4.88 -10.13 -8.71
CA GLY A 106 -5.92 -10.33 -7.69
C GLY A 106 -5.42 -11.07 -6.44
N ILE A 107 -4.53 -12.06 -6.62
CA ILE A 107 -3.85 -12.72 -5.50
C ILE A 107 -2.86 -11.76 -4.84
N ALA A 108 -2.14 -10.94 -5.62
CA ALA A 108 -1.26 -9.92 -5.07
C ALA A 108 -2.02 -8.92 -4.17
N ALA A 109 -3.16 -8.43 -4.63
CA ALA A 109 -4.04 -7.56 -3.84
C ALA A 109 -4.53 -8.23 -2.54
N LEU A 110 -4.88 -9.53 -2.59
CA LEU A 110 -5.27 -10.30 -1.40
C LEU A 110 -4.14 -10.38 -0.38
N LEU A 111 -2.93 -10.70 -0.84
CA LEU A 111 -1.78 -10.89 0.04
C LEU A 111 -1.33 -9.56 0.68
N ILE A 112 -1.44 -8.44 -0.03
CA ILE A 112 -1.19 -7.11 0.55
C ILE A 112 -2.32 -6.68 1.50
N ALA A 113 -3.57 -7.09 1.26
CA ALA A 113 -4.63 -6.87 2.23
C ALA A 113 -4.42 -7.58 3.58
N ALA A 114 -3.41 -8.45 3.69
CA ALA A 114 -2.97 -9.04 4.95
C ALA A 114 -2.16 -8.07 5.84
N VAL A 115 -1.75 -6.89 5.36
CA VAL A 115 -0.99 -5.89 6.14
C VAL A 115 -1.57 -5.64 7.55
N PRO A 116 -2.88 -5.43 7.74
CA PRO A 116 -3.44 -5.21 9.08
C PRO A 116 -3.28 -6.42 10.02
N LEU A 117 -3.16 -7.64 9.48
CA LEU A 117 -2.87 -8.84 10.27
C LEU A 117 -1.44 -8.80 10.80
N TRP A 118 -0.47 -8.44 9.96
CA TRP A 118 0.92 -8.25 10.39
C TRP A 118 1.06 -7.14 11.42
N VAL A 119 0.33 -6.03 11.27
CA VAL A 119 0.29 -4.95 12.28
C VAL A 119 -0.21 -5.48 13.63
N ILE A 120 -1.24 -6.34 13.64
CA ILE A 120 -1.72 -6.98 14.88
C ILE A 120 -0.62 -7.86 15.49
N VAL A 121 0.07 -8.65 14.67
CA VAL A 121 1.19 -9.50 15.12
C VAL A 121 2.30 -8.65 15.74
N TYR A 122 2.76 -7.60 15.04
CA TYR A 122 3.83 -6.73 15.54
C TYR A 122 3.46 -6.01 16.83
N ARG A 123 2.23 -5.54 16.95
CA ARG A 123 1.74 -4.94 18.20
C ARG A 123 1.76 -5.96 19.34
N ALA A 124 1.24 -7.16 19.09
CA ALA A 124 1.21 -8.24 20.07
C ALA A 124 2.62 -8.65 20.54
N THR A 125 3.58 -8.77 19.62
CA THR A 125 4.97 -9.14 19.95
C THR A 125 5.76 -8.00 20.60
N SER A 126 5.35 -6.74 20.37
CA SER A 126 5.96 -5.56 20.99
C SER A 126 5.40 -5.23 22.38
N GLY A 127 4.53 -6.09 22.94
CA GLY A 127 3.96 -5.94 24.27
C GLY A 127 2.68 -5.13 24.34
N ASP A 128 2.19 -4.62 23.21
CA ASP A 128 0.85 -4.01 23.10
C ASP A 128 -0.21 -5.12 22.94
N ARG A 129 -1.43 -4.90 23.42
CA ARG A 129 -2.54 -5.87 23.32
C ARG A 129 -3.64 -5.30 22.43
N PRO A 130 -3.65 -5.63 21.13
CA PRO A 130 -4.74 -5.26 20.23
C PRO A 130 -6.10 -5.65 20.81
N SER A 131 -7.06 -4.74 20.75
CA SER A 131 -8.39 -5.02 21.29
C SER A 131 -9.05 -6.18 20.54
N ARG A 132 -9.81 -7.02 21.26
CA ARG A 132 -10.54 -8.14 20.63
C ARG A 132 -11.47 -7.68 19.50
N ARG A 133 -12.05 -6.48 19.61
CA ARG A 133 -12.90 -5.86 18.57
C ARG A 133 -12.10 -5.53 17.32
N THR A 134 -10.91 -4.95 17.48
CA THR A 134 -10.01 -4.65 16.37
C THR A 134 -9.59 -5.93 15.66
N THR A 135 -9.14 -6.95 16.40
CA THR A 135 -8.73 -8.23 15.84
C THR A 135 -9.88 -8.92 15.10
N ALA A 136 -11.07 -8.97 15.69
CA ALA A 136 -12.25 -9.54 15.05
C ALA A 136 -12.64 -8.79 13.75
N GLY A 137 -12.59 -7.45 13.76
CA GLY A 137 -12.89 -6.64 12.58
C GLY A 137 -11.90 -6.88 11.44
N VAL A 138 -10.61 -6.98 11.74
CA VAL A 138 -9.58 -7.28 10.74
C VAL A 138 -9.75 -8.69 10.17
N LEU A 139 -9.96 -9.70 11.03
CA LEU A 139 -10.18 -11.08 10.59
C LEU A 139 -11.43 -11.21 9.73
N LEU A 140 -12.53 -10.54 10.10
CA LEU A 140 -13.77 -10.53 9.33
C LEU A 140 -13.57 -9.87 7.95
N GLY A 141 -12.89 -8.71 7.91
CA GLY A 141 -12.58 -8.02 6.65
C GLY A 141 -11.71 -8.86 5.73
N PHE A 142 -10.67 -9.49 6.28
CA PHE A 142 -9.79 -10.38 5.53
C PHE A 142 -10.53 -11.63 5.00
N ALA A 143 -11.34 -12.27 5.83
CA ALA A 143 -12.17 -13.41 5.41
C ALA A 143 -13.16 -13.04 4.30
N GLY A 144 -13.78 -11.86 4.39
CA GLY A 144 -14.65 -11.35 3.32
C GLY A 144 -13.91 -11.15 2.00
N LEU A 145 -12.66 -10.66 2.05
CA LEU A 145 -11.84 -10.50 0.85
C LEU A 145 -11.40 -11.85 0.24
N VAL A 146 -11.02 -12.82 1.06
CA VAL A 146 -10.74 -14.19 0.62
C VAL A 146 -11.98 -14.78 -0.08
N GLY A 147 -13.16 -14.63 0.52
CA GLY A 147 -14.43 -15.08 -0.06
C GLY A 147 -14.75 -14.41 -1.40
N LEU A 148 -14.54 -13.10 -1.50
CA LEU A 148 -14.75 -12.33 -2.74
C LEU A 148 -13.86 -12.84 -3.88
N ILE A 149 -12.58 -13.08 -3.60
CA ILE A 149 -11.60 -13.50 -4.61
C ILE A 149 -11.83 -14.96 -5.02
N GLY A 150 -12.16 -15.82 -4.05
CA GLY A 150 -12.57 -17.19 -4.33
C GLY A 150 -13.81 -17.27 -5.21
N ALA A 151 -14.84 -16.46 -4.93
CA ALA A 151 -16.05 -16.39 -5.74
C ALA A 151 -15.80 -15.84 -7.15
N ALA A 152 -14.81 -14.95 -7.32
CA ALA A 152 -14.41 -14.43 -8.61
C ALA A 152 -13.60 -15.43 -9.47
N GLY A 153 -13.29 -16.62 -8.94
CA GLY A 153 -12.51 -17.64 -9.66
C GLY A 153 -11.05 -17.26 -9.90
N ILE A 154 -10.53 -16.27 -9.17
CA ILE A 154 -9.16 -15.78 -9.31
C ILE A 154 -8.24 -16.73 -8.51
N GLY A 155 -7.89 -17.87 -9.10
CA GLY A 155 -7.15 -18.91 -8.38
C GLY A 155 -6.83 -20.16 -9.21
N GLY A 156 -6.37 -19.97 -10.46
CA GLY A 156 -5.85 -21.05 -11.30
C GLY A 156 -4.58 -21.70 -10.72
N GLU A 157 -3.70 -22.28 -11.53
CA GLU A 157 -2.40 -22.75 -11.03
C GLU A 157 -1.57 -21.56 -10.52
N VAL A 158 -1.57 -21.35 -9.19
CA VAL A 158 -0.82 -20.28 -8.55
C VAL A 158 0.55 -20.80 -8.14
N MET A 159 1.59 -20.17 -8.67
CA MET A 159 2.96 -20.46 -8.26
C MET A 159 3.20 -19.94 -6.83
N ILE A 160 3.62 -20.83 -5.93
CA ILE A 160 3.83 -20.49 -4.51
C ILE A 160 4.97 -19.48 -4.33
N GLY A 161 6.07 -19.62 -5.08
CA GLY A 161 7.26 -18.77 -4.95
C GLY A 161 6.96 -17.27 -5.09
N PRO A 162 6.33 -16.83 -6.20
CA PRO A 162 5.90 -15.45 -6.38
C PRO A 162 4.96 -14.92 -5.27
N CYS A 163 4.05 -15.76 -4.77
CA CYS A 163 3.18 -15.39 -3.66
C CYS A 163 3.95 -15.16 -2.36
N LEU A 164 4.95 -15.98 -2.05
CA LEU A 164 5.79 -15.79 -0.87
C LEU A 164 6.56 -14.47 -0.91
N ILE A 165 7.02 -14.05 -2.09
CA ILE A 165 7.67 -12.75 -2.29
C ILE A 165 6.70 -11.61 -1.92
N ILE A 166 5.43 -11.72 -2.33
CA ILE A 166 4.40 -10.71 -2.01
C ILE A 166 4.03 -10.75 -0.52
N VAL A 167 4.07 -11.91 0.13
CA VAL A 167 3.90 -11.99 1.59
C VAL A 167 5.02 -11.25 2.30
N VAL A 168 6.27 -11.41 1.88
CA VAL A 168 7.39 -10.62 2.44
C VAL A 168 7.16 -9.13 2.19
N ALA A 169 6.62 -8.76 1.02
CA ALA A 169 6.26 -7.39 0.70
C ALA A 169 5.21 -6.81 1.67
N SER A 170 4.18 -7.59 2.05
CA SER A 170 3.15 -7.15 3.01
C SER A 170 3.72 -6.99 4.42
N VAL A 171 4.66 -7.84 4.81
CA VAL A 171 5.41 -7.71 6.07
C VAL A 171 6.21 -6.40 6.09
N CYS A 172 6.93 -6.06 5.01
CA CYS A 172 7.68 -4.80 4.91
C CYS A 172 6.80 -3.54 4.97
N TRP A 173 5.50 -3.66 4.65
CA TRP A 173 4.51 -2.59 4.71
C TRP A 173 3.90 -2.33 6.09
N SER A 174 4.11 -3.25 7.03
CA SER A 174 3.41 -3.32 8.33
C SER A 174 4.26 -2.79 9.48
#